data_AF-A0A8T1CY30-F1
#
_entry.id   AF-A0A8T1CY30-F1
#
_cell.length_a   1.000
_cell.length_b   1.000
_cell.length_c   1.000
_cell.angle_alpha   90.00
_cell.angle_beta   90.00
_cell.angle_gamma   90.00
#
_symmetry.space_group_name_H-M   'P 1'
#
loop_
_entity.id
_entity.type
_entity.pdbx_description
1 polymer ?
#
loop_
_entity_poly.entity_id
_entity_poly.type
_entity_poly.pdbx_seq_one_letter_code
_entity_poly.pdbx_strand_id
1 'polypeptide(L)'
;MEVIAVGTAAIDVVHEVAAYPAEDIKARSLATYKCRGGNAASALVVCSQLGGRCRWLSTSTDPERDSDAAFIHADLAAFNVDCSLAVIEKEGSMPVSYILASRETGSRTIVHSRTIAELTSEAFAAQVERYLKEIRQNVNAPVWFHFEGRNMETVRNMMLHIREHAPQATISVEIEFPRYPWSLAKTLASLADFVFMSKDYLRDNIHISTAEDFFEGIRAQQWGEDWDQWVKAFICPWGAEGVYYLDLAGSTAHHIPAAQLDQVVESNGAGDSFIGATLAGLSCGDVPLHLVLKTACDVATVKCSQHGFKLPADKLLRWKQDLQLSEDQDRNEQIDVVAASSIASVSHIVNSEVELELERVEHVTGTNTDVFTVPLLPTIVEDTDGDIIVPRRQANKRRKCARLVPAPAKISAALPEHANRGTDTTFILEARSRTTWDTAGSQLWRAAFLLAEYIYSAPKTFAGQTVLELGCGIGFASIVASRLCRCVYATDSDKNALVLTQKNVARNLHGDIRPRFLDWDNSSLISIAGEASAAQFAWISTDRAELEDLTIIIASDVFYDDASTLQFLRALRRLMLQYNRAKGSYLLS
;
A
#
# COMPACT_ATOMS: atom_id res chain seq x y z
N MET A 1 16.46 -23.95 -11.23
CA MET A 1 15.99 -23.56 -9.87
C MET A 1 14.63 -24.22 -9.63
N GLU A 2 14.25 -24.55 -8.39
CA GLU A 2 12.83 -24.87 -8.10
C GLU A 2 12.07 -23.56 -7.91
N VAL A 3 10.84 -23.48 -8.45
CA VAL A 3 9.98 -22.29 -8.37
C VAL A 3 8.78 -22.60 -7.48
N ILE A 4 8.68 -21.86 -6.38
CA ILE A 4 7.55 -21.88 -5.46
C ILE A 4 6.73 -20.61 -5.70
N ALA A 5 5.50 -20.73 -6.18
CA ALA A 5 4.61 -19.58 -6.27
C ALA A 5 3.63 -19.55 -5.10
N VAL A 6 3.53 -18.37 -4.49
CA VAL A 6 2.71 -18.04 -3.33
C VAL A 6 1.57 -17.16 -3.80
N GLY A 7 0.37 -17.72 -3.83
CA GLY A 7 -0.80 -17.02 -4.37
C GLY A 7 -2.02 -17.92 -4.51
N THR A 8 -3.14 -17.32 -4.91
CA THR A 8 -4.45 -17.96 -4.91
C THR A 8 -4.55 -19.00 -6.03
N ALA A 9 -5.28 -20.09 -5.78
CA ALA A 9 -5.91 -20.90 -6.82
C ALA A 9 -7.43 -20.81 -6.64
N ALA A 10 -8.16 -20.72 -7.75
CA ALA A 10 -9.61 -20.55 -7.72
C ALA A 10 -10.27 -21.44 -8.79
N ILE A 11 -11.57 -21.65 -8.64
CA ILE A 11 -12.42 -22.14 -9.72
C ILE A 11 -12.92 -20.94 -10.51
N ASP A 12 -12.68 -20.94 -11.82
CA ASP A 12 -13.30 -19.99 -12.73
C ASP A 12 -14.42 -20.71 -13.49
N VAL A 13 -15.65 -20.25 -13.29
CA VAL A 13 -16.84 -20.66 -14.06
C VAL A 13 -17.09 -19.59 -15.10
N VAL A 14 -16.74 -19.88 -16.35
CA VAL A 14 -16.89 -18.94 -17.46
C VAL A 14 -18.19 -19.22 -18.18
N HIS A 15 -19.01 -18.19 -18.27
CA HIS A 15 -20.22 -18.14 -19.08
C HIS A 15 -19.98 -17.19 -20.25
N GLU A 16 -19.89 -17.76 -21.45
CA GLU A 16 -19.92 -16.96 -22.67
C GLU A 16 -21.34 -16.46 -22.91
N VAL A 17 -21.47 -15.17 -23.22
CA VAL A 17 -22.74 -14.51 -23.55
C VAL A 17 -22.59 -13.73 -24.85
N ALA A 18 -23.68 -13.60 -25.60
CA ALA A 18 -23.67 -12.82 -26.84
C ALA A 18 -23.33 -11.34 -26.54
N ALA A 19 -24.00 -10.78 -25.54
CA ALA A 19 -23.76 -9.47 -24.94
C ALA A 19 -24.10 -9.56 -23.45
N TYR A 20 -23.69 -8.57 -22.66
CA TYR A 20 -24.01 -8.55 -21.23
C TYR A 20 -25.53 -8.49 -21.00
N PRO A 21 -26.09 -9.29 -20.06
CA PRO A 21 -27.48 -9.14 -19.68
C PRO A 21 -27.71 -7.75 -19.10
N ALA A 22 -28.82 -7.12 -19.48
CA ALA A 22 -29.32 -5.97 -18.74
C ALA A 22 -29.76 -6.40 -17.32
N GLU A 23 -29.81 -5.43 -16.41
CA GLU A 23 -30.34 -5.64 -15.06
C GLU A 23 -31.73 -6.28 -15.11
N ASP A 24 -31.99 -7.23 -14.21
CA ASP A 24 -33.22 -8.02 -14.11
C ASP A 24 -33.60 -8.85 -15.35
N ILE A 25 -32.68 -9.10 -16.28
CA ILE A 25 -32.91 -9.95 -17.45
C ILE A 25 -32.23 -11.32 -17.32
N LYS A 26 -33.00 -12.37 -17.60
CA LYS A 26 -32.47 -13.73 -17.77
C LYS A 26 -31.84 -13.89 -19.15
N ALA A 27 -30.51 -13.86 -19.23
CA ALA A 27 -29.78 -14.25 -20.44
C ALA A 27 -29.46 -15.76 -20.44
N ARG A 28 -29.39 -16.33 -21.65
CA ARG A 28 -28.88 -17.69 -21.87
C ARG A 28 -27.39 -17.61 -22.20
N SER A 29 -26.57 -18.38 -21.48
CA SER A 29 -25.16 -18.55 -21.84
C SER A 29 -25.05 -19.34 -23.16
N LEU A 30 -24.13 -18.90 -24.02
CA LEU A 30 -23.78 -19.55 -25.28
C LEU A 30 -22.93 -20.81 -25.04
N ALA A 31 -22.01 -20.72 -24.09
CA ALA A 31 -21.16 -21.82 -23.64
C ALA A 31 -20.80 -21.61 -22.18
N THR A 32 -20.74 -22.70 -21.41
CA THR A 32 -20.30 -22.66 -20.01
C THR A 32 -19.23 -23.71 -19.81
N TYR A 33 -18.13 -23.31 -19.19
CA TYR A 33 -17.07 -24.23 -18.79
C TYR A 33 -16.47 -23.82 -17.46
N LYS A 34 -15.86 -24.81 -16.81
CA LYS A 34 -15.16 -24.67 -15.54
C LYS A 34 -13.68 -24.90 -15.78
N CYS A 35 -12.84 -24.01 -15.28
CA CYS A 35 -11.39 -24.15 -15.32
C CYS A 35 -10.76 -23.70 -13.99
N ARG A 36 -9.47 -23.99 -13.84
CA ARG A 36 -8.67 -23.48 -12.73
C ARG A 36 -8.22 -22.05 -13.08
N GLY A 37 -8.49 -21.13 -12.15
CA GLY A 37 -7.98 -19.77 -12.15
C GLY A 37 -6.92 -19.53 -11.09
N GLY A 38 -6.67 -18.25 -10.81
CA GLY A 38 -5.66 -17.78 -9.85
C GLY A 38 -4.29 -17.55 -10.51
N ASN A 39 -3.73 -16.36 -10.31
CA ASN A 39 -2.55 -15.89 -11.04
C ASN A 39 -1.34 -16.80 -10.83
N ALA A 40 -0.99 -17.04 -9.55
CA ALA A 40 0.13 -17.91 -9.20
C ALA A 40 -0.03 -19.33 -9.74
N ALA A 41 -1.24 -19.90 -9.61
CA ALA A 41 -1.54 -21.24 -10.13
C ALA A 41 -1.39 -21.31 -11.66
N SER A 42 -1.84 -20.28 -12.37
CA SER A 42 -1.75 -20.18 -13.83
C SER A 42 -0.32 -19.99 -14.30
N ALA A 43 0.46 -19.15 -13.62
CA ALA A 43 1.88 -18.95 -13.89
C ALA A 43 2.68 -20.25 -13.70
N LEU A 44 2.41 -21.02 -12.65
CA LEU A 44 3.09 -22.31 -12.42
C LEU A 44 2.79 -23.35 -13.50
N VAL A 45 1.55 -23.40 -14.01
CA VAL A 45 1.20 -24.31 -15.11
C VAL A 45 2.00 -23.99 -16.37
N VAL A 46 2.19 -22.71 -16.69
CA VAL A 46 3.01 -22.29 -17.85
C VAL A 46 4.49 -22.55 -17.58
N CYS A 47 4.97 -22.20 -16.39
CA CYS A 47 6.35 -22.41 -15.97
C CYS A 47 6.77 -23.88 -16.06
N SER A 48 5.92 -24.78 -15.54
CA SER A 48 6.16 -26.22 -15.56
C SER A 48 6.21 -26.81 -16.97
N GLN A 49 5.31 -26.36 -17.87
CA GLN A 49 5.34 -26.79 -19.27
C GLN A 49 6.67 -26.43 -19.93
N LEU A 50 7.25 -25.27 -19.62
CA LEU A 50 8.56 -24.81 -20.11
C LEU A 50 9.76 -25.46 -19.40
N GLY A 51 9.53 -26.40 -18.48
CA GLY A 51 10.58 -27.19 -17.83
C GLY A 51 10.93 -26.74 -16.42
N GLY A 52 10.22 -25.75 -15.87
CA GLY A 52 10.33 -25.37 -14.47
C GLY A 52 9.91 -26.50 -13.54
N ARG A 53 10.61 -26.67 -12.41
CA ARG A 53 10.13 -27.51 -11.31
C ARG A 53 9.29 -26.64 -10.40
N CYS A 54 7.98 -26.89 -10.36
CA CYS A 54 7.00 -25.96 -9.82
C CYS A 54 6.29 -26.52 -8.60
N ARG A 55 6.08 -25.67 -7.60
CA ARG A 55 5.36 -25.99 -6.38
C ARG A 55 4.43 -24.85 -5.99
N TRP A 56 3.20 -25.20 -5.65
CA TRP A 56 2.19 -24.25 -5.22
C TRP A 56 2.14 -24.17 -3.70
N LEU A 57 2.13 -22.96 -3.15
CA LEU A 57 2.02 -22.69 -1.72
C LEU A 57 0.89 -21.67 -1.49
N SER A 58 -0.21 -22.13 -0.90
CA SER A 58 -1.36 -21.30 -0.55
C SER A 58 -2.29 -22.05 0.39
N THR A 59 -3.44 -21.46 0.72
CA THR A 59 -4.54 -22.18 1.37
C THR A 59 -5.36 -22.98 0.37
N SER A 60 -5.82 -24.15 0.81
CA SER A 60 -6.72 -25.05 0.09
C SER A 60 -7.67 -25.68 1.10
N THR A 61 -8.88 -26.04 0.68
CA THR A 61 -9.68 -27.03 1.43
C THR A 61 -9.15 -28.45 1.15
N ASP A 62 -9.62 -29.42 1.94
CA ASP A 62 -9.22 -30.83 1.82
C ASP A 62 -9.71 -31.44 0.47
N PRO A 63 -8.81 -31.81 -0.47
CA PRO A 63 -9.20 -32.34 -1.78
C PRO A 63 -9.87 -33.72 -1.71
N GLU A 64 -9.80 -34.44 -0.58
CA GLU A 64 -10.56 -35.68 -0.40
C GLU A 64 -12.04 -35.41 -0.05
N ARG A 65 -12.36 -34.18 0.39
CA ARG A 65 -13.69 -33.79 0.88
C ARG A 65 -14.35 -32.70 0.06
N ASP A 66 -13.58 -31.84 -0.58
CA ASP A 66 -14.03 -30.73 -1.42
C ASP A 66 -13.69 -31.02 -2.89
N SER A 67 -14.72 -31.15 -3.73
CA SER A 67 -14.57 -31.41 -5.16
C SER A 67 -13.90 -30.28 -5.92
N ASP A 68 -13.99 -29.03 -5.45
CA ASP A 68 -13.35 -27.89 -6.08
C ASP A 68 -11.84 -27.89 -5.78
N ALA A 69 -11.45 -28.21 -4.55
CA ALA A 69 -10.04 -28.47 -4.24
C ALA A 69 -9.52 -29.69 -5.03
N ALA A 70 -10.27 -30.79 -5.08
CA ALA A 70 -9.90 -31.97 -5.86
C ALA A 70 -9.64 -31.62 -7.34
N PHE A 71 -10.51 -30.80 -7.93
CA PHE A 71 -10.37 -30.32 -9.30
C PHE A 71 -9.10 -29.49 -9.49
N ILE A 72 -8.83 -28.53 -8.61
CA ILE A 72 -7.63 -27.66 -8.68
C ILE A 72 -6.36 -28.49 -8.53
N HIS A 73 -6.30 -29.38 -7.54
CA HIS A 73 -5.13 -30.23 -7.29
C HIS A 73 -4.89 -31.20 -8.45
N ALA A 74 -5.94 -31.77 -9.03
CA ALA A 74 -5.82 -32.64 -10.20
C ALA A 74 -5.33 -31.88 -11.44
N ASP A 75 -5.81 -30.65 -11.69
CA ASP A 75 -5.34 -29.81 -12.80
C ASP A 75 -3.86 -29.44 -12.63
N LEU A 76 -3.47 -28.94 -11.46
CA LEU A 76 -2.08 -28.61 -11.15
C LEU A 76 -1.16 -29.84 -11.30
N ALA A 77 -1.56 -30.99 -10.77
CA ALA A 77 -0.81 -32.24 -10.90
C ALA A 77 -0.69 -32.71 -12.36
N ALA A 78 -1.73 -32.52 -13.19
CA ALA A 78 -1.69 -32.85 -14.62
C ALA A 78 -0.65 -32.02 -15.40
N PHE A 79 -0.29 -30.85 -14.87
CA PHE A 79 0.80 -30.01 -15.37
C PHE A 79 2.09 -30.17 -14.57
N ASN A 80 2.24 -31.20 -13.74
CA ASN A 80 3.41 -31.45 -12.89
C ASN A 80 3.73 -30.32 -11.89
N VAL A 81 2.71 -29.59 -11.42
CA VAL A 81 2.85 -28.64 -10.32
C VAL A 81 2.57 -29.38 -9.01
N ASP A 82 3.52 -29.34 -8.09
CA ASP A 82 3.43 -30.02 -6.80
C ASP A 82 2.63 -29.18 -5.79
N CYS A 83 1.58 -29.78 -5.20
CA CYS A 83 0.69 -29.12 -4.24
C CYS A 83 1.01 -29.46 -2.77
N SER A 84 2.12 -30.12 -2.46
CA SER A 84 2.41 -30.64 -1.11
C SER A 84 2.59 -29.57 -0.03
N LEU A 85 2.75 -28.31 -0.42
CA LEU A 85 2.84 -27.15 0.48
C LEU A 85 1.52 -26.41 0.67
N ALA A 86 0.43 -26.88 0.05
CA ALA A 86 -0.90 -26.34 0.32
C ALA A 86 -1.23 -26.50 1.81
N VAL A 87 -1.66 -25.41 2.43
CA VAL A 87 -2.16 -25.37 3.81
C VAL A 87 -3.63 -25.75 3.77
N ILE A 88 -3.98 -26.87 4.40
CA ILE A 88 -5.34 -27.38 4.39
C ILE A 88 -6.18 -26.72 5.49
N GLU A 89 -7.08 -25.84 5.09
CA GLU A 89 -8.07 -25.21 5.97
C GLU A 89 -9.29 -26.11 6.15
N LYS A 90 -9.84 -26.07 7.38
CA LYS A 90 -11.00 -26.91 7.77
C LYS A 90 -12.35 -26.26 7.47
N GLU A 91 -12.35 -24.93 7.31
CA GLU A 91 -13.55 -24.12 7.13
C GLU A 91 -13.47 -23.32 5.83
N GLY A 92 -14.64 -22.96 5.30
CA GLY A 92 -14.77 -22.29 4.01
C GLY A 92 -14.79 -23.24 2.81
N SER A 93 -14.69 -22.68 1.62
CA SER A 93 -14.65 -23.36 0.33
C SER A 93 -13.57 -22.75 -0.56
N MET A 94 -13.08 -23.50 -1.54
CA MET A 94 -12.19 -22.93 -2.55
C MET A 94 -12.81 -21.67 -3.18
N PRO A 95 -12.01 -20.63 -3.49
CA PRO A 95 -12.53 -19.43 -4.13
C PRO A 95 -13.14 -19.75 -5.49
N VAL A 96 -14.25 -19.10 -5.82
CA VAL A 96 -14.95 -19.28 -7.10
C VAL A 96 -15.19 -17.93 -7.75
N SER A 97 -14.80 -17.79 -9.01
CA SER A 97 -15.11 -16.64 -9.85
C SER A 97 -16.15 -17.03 -10.90
N TYR A 98 -17.25 -16.29 -10.95
CA TYR A 98 -18.22 -16.36 -12.04
C TYR A 98 -17.90 -15.28 -13.06
N ILE A 99 -17.52 -15.70 -14.26
CA ILE A 99 -17.01 -14.82 -15.31
C ILE A 99 -18.02 -14.76 -16.44
N LEU A 100 -18.56 -13.57 -16.71
CA LEU A 100 -19.34 -13.30 -17.92
C LEU A 100 -18.40 -12.79 -19.01
N ALA A 101 -18.18 -13.59 -20.05
CA ALA A 101 -17.36 -13.22 -21.21
C ALA A 101 -18.27 -12.81 -22.38
N SER A 102 -18.22 -11.53 -22.77
CA SER A 102 -19.08 -10.98 -23.82
C SER A 102 -18.44 -11.13 -25.19
N ARG A 103 -19.12 -11.81 -26.13
CA ARG A 103 -18.67 -11.92 -27.53
C ARG A 103 -18.80 -10.60 -28.29
N GLU A 104 -19.77 -9.76 -27.94
CA GLU A 104 -19.99 -8.45 -28.58
C GLU A 104 -18.81 -7.52 -28.38
N THR A 105 -18.27 -7.47 -27.16
CA THR A 105 -17.23 -6.50 -26.77
C THR A 105 -15.86 -7.13 -26.59
N GLY A 106 -15.77 -8.46 -26.48
CA GLY A 106 -14.55 -9.16 -26.09
C GLY A 106 -14.11 -8.92 -24.64
N SER A 107 -14.91 -8.19 -23.85
CA SER A 107 -14.61 -7.89 -22.44
C SER A 107 -15.17 -8.94 -21.50
N ARG A 108 -14.81 -8.83 -20.21
CA ARG A 108 -15.33 -9.70 -19.15
C ARG A 108 -15.77 -8.91 -17.93
N THR A 109 -16.72 -9.46 -17.17
CA THR A 109 -17.03 -9.04 -15.80
C THR A 109 -16.96 -10.24 -14.88
N ILE A 110 -16.39 -10.04 -13.69
CA ILE A 110 -16.07 -11.12 -12.75
C ILE A 110 -16.79 -10.85 -11.43
N VAL A 111 -17.54 -11.85 -10.96
CA VAL A 111 -18.06 -11.89 -9.58
C VAL A 111 -17.25 -12.95 -8.83
N HIS A 112 -16.45 -12.51 -7.88
CA HIS A 112 -15.56 -13.38 -7.10
C HIS A 112 -16.13 -13.65 -5.71
N SER A 113 -16.11 -14.91 -5.28
CA SER A 113 -16.49 -15.34 -3.94
C SER A 113 -15.34 -16.08 -3.28
N ARG A 114 -15.02 -15.69 -2.04
CA ARG A 114 -14.00 -16.32 -1.20
C ARG A 114 -14.55 -16.46 0.22
N THR A 115 -14.44 -17.65 0.77
CA THR A 115 -14.85 -17.96 2.15
C THR A 115 -13.75 -18.67 2.94
N ILE A 116 -12.81 -19.33 2.25
CA ILE A 116 -11.58 -19.86 2.86
C ILE A 116 -10.71 -18.71 3.40
N ALA A 117 -10.04 -18.95 4.52
CA ALA A 117 -9.06 -18.03 5.07
C ALA A 117 -7.89 -17.81 4.10
N GLU A 118 -7.33 -16.60 4.13
CA GLU A 118 -6.11 -16.30 3.39
C GLU A 118 -4.90 -16.94 4.08
N LEU A 119 -3.86 -17.23 3.30
CA LEU A 119 -2.61 -17.75 3.82
C LEU A 119 -1.98 -16.75 4.80
N THR A 120 -1.79 -17.16 6.05
CA THR A 120 -1.14 -16.31 7.06
C THR A 120 0.39 -16.38 6.98
N SER A 121 1.06 -15.40 7.57
CA SER A 121 2.54 -15.38 7.62
C SER A 121 3.11 -16.56 8.42
N GLU A 122 2.41 -16.99 9.47
CA GLU A 122 2.80 -18.11 10.32
C GLU A 122 2.67 -19.44 9.59
N ALA A 123 1.56 -19.64 8.88
CA ALA A 123 1.34 -20.84 8.08
C ALA A 123 2.33 -20.92 6.92
N PHE A 124 2.61 -19.79 6.27
CA PHE A 124 3.66 -19.67 5.27
C PHE A 124 5.04 -20.07 5.83
N ALA A 125 5.45 -19.46 6.95
CA ALA A 125 6.74 -19.74 7.57
C ALA A 125 6.90 -21.23 7.93
N ALA A 126 5.86 -21.86 8.48
CA ALA A 126 5.87 -23.28 8.78
C ALA A 126 6.03 -24.16 7.53
N GLN A 127 5.38 -23.81 6.41
CA GLN A 127 5.54 -24.55 5.14
C GLN A 127 6.91 -24.33 4.51
N VAL A 128 7.49 -23.13 4.61
CA VAL A 128 8.85 -22.86 4.16
C VAL A 128 9.86 -23.64 4.99
N GLU A 129 9.72 -23.66 6.31
CA GLU A 129 10.59 -24.44 7.19
C GLU A 129 10.53 -25.94 6.86
N ARG A 130 9.32 -26.48 6.70
CA ARG A 130 9.10 -27.87 6.26
C ARG A 130 9.73 -28.13 4.90
N TYR A 131 9.57 -27.23 3.93
CA TYR A 131 10.19 -27.36 2.62
C TYR A 131 11.72 -27.42 2.74
N LEU A 132 12.33 -26.49 3.46
CA LEU A 132 13.78 -26.38 3.61
C LEU A 132 14.40 -27.58 4.36
N LYS A 133 13.69 -28.16 5.34
CA LYS A 133 14.20 -29.24 6.18
C LYS A 133 13.87 -30.64 5.67
N GLU A 134 12.70 -30.85 5.10
CA GLU A 134 12.15 -32.18 4.87
C GLU A 134 11.94 -32.52 3.39
N ILE A 135 11.56 -31.54 2.57
CA ILE A 135 11.15 -31.78 1.17
C ILE A 135 12.30 -31.52 0.20
N ARG A 136 13.06 -30.45 0.42
CA ARG A 136 14.13 -30.02 -0.48
C ARG A 136 15.27 -31.03 -0.45
N GLN A 137 15.51 -31.66 -1.60
CA GLN A 137 16.53 -32.71 -1.73
C GLN A 137 17.97 -32.14 -1.68
N ASN A 138 18.21 -31.00 -2.31
CA ASN A 138 19.52 -30.35 -2.34
C ASN A 138 19.47 -29.01 -1.60
N VAL A 139 20.00 -29.00 -0.37
CA VAL A 139 20.03 -27.85 0.54
C VAL A 139 20.80 -26.65 -0.05
N ASN A 140 21.69 -26.89 -1.01
CA ASN A 140 22.47 -25.84 -1.67
C ASN A 140 21.89 -25.40 -3.02
N ALA A 141 20.94 -26.14 -3.61
CA ALA A 141 20.38 -25.81 -4.92
C ALA A 141 19.44 -24.59 -4.82
N PRO A 142 19.65 -23.49 -5.55
CA PRO A 142 18.87 -22.27 -5.36
C PRO A 142 17.36 -22.52 -5.53
N VAL A 143 16.56 -21.66 -4.88
CA VAL A 143 15.09 -21.70 -4.91
C VAL A 143 14.55 -20.30 -5.24
N TRP A 144 13.48 -20.28 -6.01
CA TRP A 144 12.76 -19.08 -6.41
C TRP A 144 11.43 -19.02 -5.68
N PHE A 145 11.11 -17.87 -5.06
CA PHE A 145 9.78 -17.58 -4.54
C PHE A 145 9.11 -16.47 -5.38
N HIS A 146 7.98 -16.79 -5.99
CA HIS A 146 7.15 -15.82 -6.70
C HIS A 146 5.91 -15.49 -5.86
N PHE A 147 5.62 -14.21 -5.67
CA PHE A 147 4.50 -13.75 -4.86
C PHE A 147 3.47 -12.99 -5.68
N GLU A 148 2.20 -13.36 -5.50
CA GLU A 148 1.05 -12.57 -5.94
C GLU A 148 0.81 -11.42 -4.94
N GLY A 149 1.04 -10.17 -5.35
CA GLY A 149 0.96 -8.98 -4.49
C GLY A 149 -0.46 -8.51 -4.18
N ARG A 150 -1.36 -9.41 -3.78
CA ARG A 150 -2.78 -9.10 -3.49
C ARG A 150 -3.10 -8.84 -2.02
N ASN A 151 -2.49 -9.55 -1.07
CA ASN A 151 -2.55 -9.18 0.35
C ASN A 151 -1.17 -8.65 0.73
N MET A 152 -0.89 -7.41 0.31
CA MET A 152 0.48 -6.90 0.27
C MET A 152 1.15 -6.87 1.65
N GLU A 153 0.42 -6.56 2.74
CA GLU A 153 1.00 -6.56 4.09
C GLU A 153 1.48 -7.95 4.51
N THR A 154 0.64 -8.96 4.31
CA THR A 154 0.98 -10.34 4.66
C THR A 154 2.09 -10.85 3.73
N VAL A 155 2.01 -10.58 2.43
CA VAL A 155 3.05 -10.95 1.45
C VAL A 155 4.39 -10.31 1.80
N ARG A 156 4.41 -9.05 2.22
CA ARG A 156 5.63 -8.38 2.69
C ARG A 156 6.27 -9.13 3.85
N ASN A 157 5.48 -9.55 4.84
CA ASN A 157 5.98 -10.33 5.97
C ASN A 157 6.53 -11.69 5.54
N MET A 158 5.89 -12.34 4.58
CA MET A 158 6.39 -13.58 3.97
C MET A 158 7.73 -13.37 3.23
N MET A 159 7.84 -12.29 2.44
CA MET A 159 9.08 -11.95 1.73
C MET A 159 10.23 -11.62 2.70
N LEU A 160 9.95 -10.89 3.79
CA LEU A 160 10.91 -10.64 4.87
C LEU A 160 11.38 -11.95 5.52
N HIS A 161 10.45 -12.87 5.78
CA HIS A 161 10.79 -14.19 6.31
C HIS A 161 11.75 -14.95 5.38
N ILE A 162 11.52 -14.91 4.06
CA ILE A 162 12.44 -15.50 3.07
C ILE A 162 13.81 -14.80 3.11
N ARG A 163 13.86 -13.47 3.14
CA ARG A 163 15.13 -12.73 3.21
C ARG A 163 15.95 -13.06 4.46
N GLU A 164 15.28 -13.33 5.58
CA GLU A 164 15.93 -13.72 6.84
C GLU A 164 16.39 -15.18 6.84
N HIS A 165 15.54 -16.12 6.42
CA HIS A 165 15.77 -17.57 6.62
C HIS A 165 16.31 -18.30 5.37
N ALA A 166 16.17 -17.70 4.19
CA ALA A 166 16.66 -18.21 2.92
C ALA A 166 17.26 -17.06 2.06
N PRO A 167 18.32 -16.36 2.53
CA PRO A 167 18.85 -15.17 1.86
C PRO A 167 19.38 -15.42 0.45
N GLN A 168 19.69 -16.67 0.10
CA GLN A 168 20.12 -17.09 -1.25
C GLN A 168 18.94 -17.31 -2.21
N ALA A 169 17.70 -17.20 -1.75
CA ALA A 169 16.52 -17.38 -2.59
C ALA A 169 16.32 -16.16 -3.49
N THR A 170 15.95 -16.41 -4.73
CA THR A 170 15.46 -15.37 -5.63
C THR A 170 14.00 -15.08 -5.31
N ILE A 171 13.64 -13.81 -5.20
CA ILE A 171 12.26 -13.39 -4.95
C ILE A 171 11.76 -12.61 -6.16
N SER A 172 10.53 -12.88 -6.58
CA SER A 172 9.83 -12.00 -7.50
C SER A 172 8.43 -11.71 -6.99
N VAL A 173 7.89 -10.56 -7.35
CA VAL A 173 6.52 -10.16 -6.95
C VAL A 173 5.79 -9.55 -8.14
N GLU A 174 4.52 -9.88 -8.28
CA GLU A 174 3.61 -9.18 -9.20
C GLU A 174 2.73 -8.17 -8.45
N ILE A 175 2.65 -6.95 -8.98
CA ILE A 175 1.90 -5.83 -8.43
C ILE A 175 0.85 -5.42 -9.46
N GLU A 176 -0.36 -5.94 -9.27
CA GLU A 176 -1.49 -5.70 -10.18
C GLU A 176 -2.69 -5.01 -9.55
N PHE A 177 -2.86 -5.10 -8.22
CA PHE A 177 -4.14 -4.83 -7.60
C PHE A 177 -4.26 -3.37 -7.14
N PRO A 178 -5.09 -2.52 -7.78
CA PRO A 178 -5.10 -1.07 -7.56
C PRO A 178 -5.71 -0.63 -6.23
N ARG A 179 -6.04 -1.58 -5.34
CA ARG A 179 -6.57 -1.28 -4.00
C ARG A 179 -5.49 -0.85 -3.01
N TYR A 180 -4.24 -1.25 -3.22
CA TYR A 180 -3.15 -0.97 -2.28
C TYR A 180 -2.29 0.21 -2.75
N PRO A 181 -1.94 1.14 -1.84
CA PRO A 181 -1.18 2.32 -2.20
C PRO A 181 0.25 1.96 -2.61
N TRP A 182 0.86 2.82 -3.42
CA TRP A 182 2.27 2.69 -3.80
C TRP A 182 3.19 2.50 -2.60
N SER A 183 2.92 3.21 -1.49
CA SER A 183 3.72 3.16 -0.26
C SER A 183 3.87 1.76 0.31
N LEU A 184 2.91 0.86 0.09
CA LEU A 184 3.03 -0.54 0.47
C LEU A 184 3.64 -1.37 -0.66
N ALA A 185 3.17 -1.19 -1.90
CA ALA A 185 3.70 -1.88 -3.08
C ALA A 185 5.22 -1.72 -3.24
N LYS A 186 5.75 -0.52 -3.01
CA LYS A 186 7.19 -0.22 -3.03
C LYS A 186 7.99 -1.07 -2.04
N THR A 187 7.41 -1.40 -0.88
CA THR A 187 8.10 -2.19 0.14
C THR A 187 8.18 -3.67 -0.23
N LEU A 188 7.24 -4.16 -1.05
CA LEU A 188 7.35 -5.50 -1.64
C LEU A 188 8.37 -5.45 -2.77
N ALA A 189 8.29 -4.43 -3.63
CA ALA A 189 9.21 -4.23 -4.74
C ALA A 189 10.68 -4.22 -4.26
N SER A 190 11.00 -3.47 -3.20
CA SER A 190 12.37 -3.40 -2.65
C SER A 190 12.87 -4.70 -2.02
N LEU A 191 11.98 -5.64 -1.71
CA LEU A 191 12.34 -6.97 -1.20
C LEU A 191 12.52 -8.00 -2.31
N ALA A 192 12.17 -7.70 -3.56
CA ALA A 192 12.22 -8.63 -4.68
C ALA A 192 13.48 -8.44 -5.55
N ASP A 193 13.93 -9.52 -6.18
CA ASP A 193 14.91 -9.46 -7.27
C ASP A 193 14.26 -9.01 -8.59
N PHE A 194 13.02 -9.43 -8.85
CA PHE A 194 12.29 -9.08 -10.07
C PHE A 194 10.88 -8.60 -9.73
N VAL A 195 10.51 -7.41 -10.22
CA VAL A 195 9.23 -6.78 -9.92
C VAL A 195 8.40 -6.69 -11.19
N PHE A 196 7.23 -7.35 -11.21
CA PHE A 196 6.27 -7.23 -12.31
C PHE A 196 5.25 -6.15 -11.96
N MET A 197 5.21 -5.07 -12.74
CA MET A 197 4.29 -3.95 -12.55
C MET A 197 3.22 -3.97 -13.65
N SER A 198 1.95 -4.13 -13.27
CA SER A 198 0.88 -4.04 -14.26
C SER A 198 0.65 -2.60 -14.72
N LYS A 199 0.32 -2.42 -16.01
CA LYS A 199 -0.05 -1.10 -16.55
C LYS A 199 -1.25 -0.48 -15.83
N ASP A 200 -2.19 -1.31 -15.38
CA ASP A 200 -3.42 -0.85 -14.74
C ASP A 200 -3.11 -0.32 -13.33
N TYR A 201 -2.25 -1.02 -12.57
CA TYR A 201 -1.74 -0.51 -11.30
C TYR A 201 -1.01 0.83 -11.47
N LEU A 202 -0.13 0.93 -12.48
CA LEU A 202 0.63 2.16 -12.74
C LEU A 202 -0.30 3.34 -13.06
N ARG A 203 -1.30 3.13 -13.90
CA ARG A 203 -2.23 4.17 -14.35
C ARG A 203 -3.25 4.56 -13.29
N ASP A 204 -3.88 3.56 -12.68
CA ASP A 204 -5.05 3.77 -11.85
C ASP A 204 -4.67 4.08 -10.40
N ASN A 205 -3.52 3.59 -9.91
CA ASN A 205 -3.11 3.77 -8.51
C ASN A 205 -2.05 4.85 -8.32
N ILE A 206 -1.06 4.95 -9.21
CA ILE A 206 0.07 5.90 -9.07
C ILE A 206 0.10 6.98 -10.16
N HIS A 207 -0.92 7.00 -11.02
CA HIS A 207 -1.13 8.01 -12.07
C HIS A 207 0.02 8.16 -13.09
N ILE A 208 0.70 7.06 -13.37
CA ILE A 208 1.75 6.99 -14.38
C ILE A 208 1.20 6.33 -15.65
N SER A 209 1.29 7.04 -16.77
CA SER A 209 0.63 6.63 -18.02
C SER A 209 1.45 5.67 -18.89
N THR A 210 2.78 5.67 -18.75
CA THR A 210 3.74 4.89 -19.55
C THR A 210 4.73 4.16 -18.65
N ALA A 211 5.31 3.06 -19.14
CA ALA A 211 6.35 2.35 -18.38
C ALA A 211 7.65 3.16 -18.28
N GLU A 212 7.95 3.96 -19.30
CA GLU A 212 9.13 4.82 -19.36
C GLU A 212 9.09 5.92 -18.30
N ASP A 213 7.94 6.57 -18.09
CA ASP A 213 7.77 7.54 -17.01
C ASP A 213 7.98 6.88 -15.64
N PHE A 214 7.50 5.65 -15.46
CA PHE A 214 7.73 4.87 -14.24
C PHE A 214 9.23 4.59 -14.04
N PHE A 215 9.94 4.17 -15.09
CA PHE A 215 11.37 3.92 -15.04
C PHE A 215 12.18 5.19 -14.77
N GLU A 216 11.76 6.33 -15.30
CA GLU A 216 12.39 7.61 -14.99
C GLU A 216 12.20 7.98 -13.51
N GLY A 217 11.02 7.73 -12.95
CA GLY A 217 10.78 7.86 -11.51
C GLY A 217 11.70 6.97 -10.67
N ILE A 218 11.92 5.72 -11.09
CA ILE A 218 12.87 4.80 -10.43
C ILE A 218 14.31 5.34 -10.50
N ARG A 219 14.77 5.76 -11.68
CA ARG A 219 16.13 6.31 -11.86
C ARG A 219 16.35 7.61 -11.10
N ALA A 220 15.32 8.45 -11.03
CA ALA A 220 15.33 9.70 -10.27
C ALA A 220 15.21 9.48 -8.76
N GLN A 221 15.09 8.22 -8.30
CA GLN A 221 14.81 7.86 -6.91
C GLN A 221 13.62 8.65 -6.36
N GLN A 222 12.58 8.83 -7.18
CA GLN A 222 11.45 9.71 -6.92
C GLN A 222 10.76 9.41 -5.58
N TRP A 223 10.80 8.16 -5.13
CA TRP A 223 10.13 7.71 -3.91
C TRP A 223 11.11 7.43 -2.73
N GLY A 224 12.42 7.66 -2.92
CA GLY A 224 13.42 7.63 -1.86
C GLY A 224 13.87 6.24 -1.41
N GLU A 225 13.60 5.20 -2.19
CA GLU A 225 14.00 3.82 -1.90
C GLU A 225 15.38 3.48 -2.48
N ASP A 226 16.08 2.63 -1.76
CA ASP A 226 17.28 1.97 -2.24
C ASP A 226 16.88 0.68 -2.97
N TRP A 227 16.72 0.78 -4.29
CA TRP A 227 16.42 -0.37 -5.15
C TRP A 227 17.64 -1.30 -5.32
N ASP A 228 18.85 -0.79 -5.08
CA ASP A 228 20.12 -1.44 -5.43
C ASP A 228 20.45 -2.63 -4.50
N GLN A 229 19.72 -2.79 -3.40
CA GLN A 229 19.96 -3.89 -2.47
C GLN A 229 19.62 -5.26 -3.08
N TRP A 230 18.44 -5.38 -3.69
CA TRP A 230 17.92 -6.66 -4.19
C TRP A 230 17.43 -6.59 -5.63
N VAL A 231 16.84 -5.46 -6.04
CA VAL A 231 16.12 -5.36 -7.31
C VAL A 231 17.10 -5.43 -8.47
N LYS A 232 16.84 -6.33 -9.40
CA LYS A 232 17.60 -6.51 -10.65
C LYS A 232 16.86 -5.92 -11.83
N ALA A 233 15.52 -6.07 -11.85
CA ALA A 233 14.72 -5.46 -12.91
C ALA A 233 13.28 -5.14 -12.49
N PHE A 234 12.77 -4.04 -13.03
CA PHE A 234 11.34 -3.75 -13.12
C PHE A 234 10.83 -4.15 -14.50
N ILE A 235 9.75 -4.93 -14.53
CA ILE A 235 9.18 -5.51 -15.76
C ILE A 235 7.72 -5.09 -15.86
N CYS A 236 7.35 -4.43 -16.95
CA CYS A 236 6.04 -3.85 -17.18
C CYS A 236 5.38 -4.46 -18.43
N PRO A 237 4.65 -5.58 -18.30
CA PRO A 237 3.86 -6.13 -19.39
C PRO A 237 2.77 -5.13 -19.80
N TRP A 238 2.68 -4.82 -21.10
CA TRP A 238 1.84 -3.76 -21.66
C TRP A 238 0.79 -4.26 -22.66
N GLY A 239 0.48 -5.56 -22.62
CA GLY A 239 -0.53 -6.17 -23.50
C GLY A 239 -0.08 -6.18 -24.95
N ALA A 240 -0.87 -5.60 -25.86
CA ALA A 240 -0.59 -5.62 -27.30
C ALA A 240 0.69 -4.85 -27.69
N GLU A 241 1.18 -3.96 -26.83
CA GLU A 241 2.45 -3.26 -27.03
C GLU A 241 3.65 -4.14 -26.65
N GLY A 242 3.45 -5.28 -25.98
CA GLY A 242 4.51 -6.17 -25.54
C GLY A 242 4.92 -5.91 -24.10
N VAL A 243 6.22 -5.78 -23.85
CA VAL A 243 6.77 -5.56 -22.49
C VAL A 243 7.84 -4.49 -22.51
N TYR A 244 7.79 -3.63 -21.50
CA TYR A 244 8.84 -2.69 -21.17
C TYR A 244 9.58 -3.20 -19.95
N TYR A 245 10.89 -3.05 -19.88
CA TYR A 245 11.63 -3.38 -18.65
C TYR A 245 12.82 -2.45 -18.43
N LEU A 246 13.15 -2.23 -17.16
CA LEU A 246 14.34 -1.52 -16.71
C LEU A 246 15.26 -2.55 -16.06
N ASP A 247 16.40 -2.79 -16.68
CA ASP A 247 17.51 -3.53 -16.06
C ASP A 247 18.32 -2.55 -15.19
N LEU A 248 18.38 -2.81 -13.88
CA LEU A 248 19.08 -1.94 -12.93
C LEU A 248 20.59 -2.10 -12.99
N ALA A 249 21.13 -3.24 -13.45
CA ALA A 249 22.58 -3.41 -13.59
C ALA A 249 23.14 -2.50 -14.70
N GLY A 250 22.38 -2.31 -15.78
CA GLY A 250 22.73 -1.42 -16.90
C GLY A 250 22.04 -0.05 -16.85
N SER A 251 21.16 0.20 -15.89
CA SER A 251 20.23 1.35 -15.82
C SER A 251 19.48 1.64 -17.14
N THR A 252 19.31 0.62 -17.98
CA THR A 252 18.83 0.77 -19.36
C THR A 252 17.38 0.29 -19.45
N ALA A 253 16.51 1.14 -20.03
CA ALA A 253 15.15 0.74 -20.36
C ALA A 253 15.11 0.12 -21.75
N HIS A 254 14.30 -0.92 -21.89
CA HIS A 254 14.12 -1.67 -23.11
C HIS A 254 12.64 -1.90 -23.38
N HIS A 255 12.30 -2.05 -24.65
CA HIS A 255 10.97 -2.41 -25.11
C HIS A 255 11.07 -3.63 -26.03
N ILE A 256 10.22 -4.62 -25.79
CA ILE A 256 10.07 -5.80 -26.63
C ILE A 256 8.62 -5.82 -27.14
N PRO A 257 8.38 -5.64 -28.45
CA PRO A 257 7.05 -5.62 -29.00
C PRO A 257 6.41 -7.02 -29.00
N ALA A 258 5.11 -7.08 -28.73
CA ALA A 258 4.32 -8.30 -28.95
C ALA A 258 4.05 -8.49 -30.45
N ALA A 259 4.04 -9.74 -30.91
CA ALA A 259 3.54 -10.05 -32.24
C ALA A 259 2.03 -9.74 -32.33
N GLN A 260 1.62 -9.10 -33.42
CA GLN A 260 0.21 -8.84 -33.69
C GLN A 260 -0.53 -10.14 -34.00
N LEU A 261 -1.71 -10.30 -33.42
CA LEU A 261 -2.63 -11.39 -33.72
C LEU A 261 -3.76 -10.87 -34.59
N ASP A 262 -4.06 -11.61 -35.66
CA ASP A 262 -5.23 -11.33 -36.51
C ASP A 262 -6.54 -11.45 -35.71
N GLN A 263 -6.58 -12.38 -34.76
CA GLN A 263 -7.72 -12.61 -33.89
C GLN A 263 -7.27 -13.02 -32.49
N VAL A 264 -7.75 -12.32 -31.47
CA VAL A 264 -7.63 -12.71 -30.06
C VAL A 264 -8.78 -13.68 -29.75
N VAL A 265 -8.43 -14.88 -29.27
CA VAL A 265 -9.39 -15.90 -28.84
C VAL A 265 -9.72 -15.71 -27.36
N GLU A 266 -8.69 -15.59 -26.50
CA GLU A 266 -8.87 -15.44 -25.05
C GLU A 266 -7.67 -14.74 -24.41
N SER A 267 -7.86 -13.51 -23.93
CA SER A 267 -6.79 -12.73 -23.27
C SER A 267 -6.64 -13.01 -21.77
N ASN A 268 -7.58 -13.73 -21.15
CA ASN A 268 -7.53 -14.06 -19.71
C ASN A 268 -6.26 -14.87 -19.41
N GLY A 269 -5.47 -14.51 -18.39
CA GLY A 269 -4.24 -15.25 -18.07
C GLY A 269 -3.06 -15.02 -19.03
N ALA A 270 -3.13 -14.02 -19.92
CA ALA A 270 -1.97 -13.61 -20.73
C ALA A 270 -0.82 -13.10 -19.85
N GLY A 271 -1.12 -12.30 -18.82
CA GLY A 271 -0.16 -11.86 -17.81
C GLY A 271 0.46 -13.03 -17.05
N ASP A 272 -0.36 -13.95 -16.53
CA ASP A 272 0.12 -15.16 -15.86
C ASP A 272 1.02 -16.01 -16.77
N SER A 273 0.70 -16.09 -18.06
CA SER A 273 1.51 -16.83 -19.04
C SER A 273 2.85 -16.16 -19.30
N PHE A 274 2.87 -14.82 -19.38
CA PHE A 274 4.09 -14.04 -19.46
C PHE A 274 4.96 -14.25 -18.21
N ILE A 275 4.38 -14.16 -17.02
CA ILE A 275 5.10 -14.34 -15.76
C ILE A 275 5.61 -15.78 -15.65
N GLY A 276 4.77 -16.78 -15.91
CA GLY A 276 5.15 -18.19 -15.87
C GLY A 276 6.31 -18.53 -16.80
N ALA A 277 6.32 -17.97 -18.01
CA ALA A 277 7.42 -18.12 -18.94
C ALA A 277 8.69 -17.38 -18.50
N THR A 278 8.54 -16.20 -17.90
CA THR A 278 9.67 -15.45 -17.32
C THR A 278 10.30 -16.23 -16.17
N LEU A 279 9.49 -16.78 -15.27
CA LEU A 279 9.94 -17.63 -14.16
C LEU A 279 10.67 -18.87 -14.68
N ALA A 280 10.14 -19.53 -15.72
CA ALA A 280 10.82 -20.68 -16.33
C ALA A 280 12.20 -20.29 -16.84
N GLY A 281 12.31 -19.23 -17.66
CA GLY A 281 13.57 -18.78 -18.22
C GLY A 281 14.60 -18.37 -17.18
N LEU A 282 14.23 -17.52 -16.22
CA LEU A 282 15.16 -17.07 -15.18
C LEU A 282 15.51 -18.19 -14.18
N SER A 283 14.67 -19.20 -14.03
CA SER A 283 14.99 -20.38 -13.21
C SER A 283 16.00 -21.32 -13.87
N CYS A 284 16.22 -21.25 -15.19
CA CYS A 284 17.13 -22.14 -15.93
C CYS A 284 18.62 -21.79 -15.77
N GLY A 285 18.96 -20.60 -15.25
CA GLY A 285 20.34 -20.16 -15.04
C GLY A 285 20.63 -18.84 -15.74
N ASP A 286 21.83 -18.71 -16.31
CA ASP A 286 22.34 -17.46 -16.90
C ASP A 286 21.80 -17.22 -18.32
N VAL A 287 20.48 -17.15 -18.46
CA VAL A 287 19.83 -16.74 -19.72
C VAL A 287 19.66 -15.22 -19.71
N PRO A 288 20.09 -14.48 -20.75
CA PRO A 288 19.92 -13.04 -20.81
C PRO A 288 18.47 -12.61 -20.61
N LEU A 289 18.23 -11.62 -19.73
CA LEU A 289 16.89 -11.15 -19.38
C LEU A 289 16.07 -10.79 -20.63
N HIS A 290 16.69 -10.13 -21.61
CA HIS A 290 16.04 -9.79 -22.88
C HIS A 290 15.47 -11.01 -23.61
N LEU A 291 16.24 -12.10 -23.70
CA LEU A 291 15.81 -13.33 -24.37
C LEU A 291 14.68 -14.03 -23.60
N VAL A 292 14.74 -14.01 -22.26
CA VAL A 292 13.68 -14.53 -21.42
C VAL A 292 12.38 -13.76 -21.64
N LEU A 293 12.42 -12.43 -21.57
CA LEU A 293 11.24 -11.58 -21.71
C LEU A 293 10.68 -11.62 -23.15
N LYS A 294 11.53 -11.76 -24.16
CA LYS A 294 11.12 -11.99 -25.55
C LYS A 294 10.36 -13.31 -25.70
N THR A 295 10.88 -14.38 -25.12
CA THR A 295 10.23 -15.69 -25.10
C THR A 295 8.90 -15.63 -24.34
N ALA A 296 8.87 -14.97 -23.19
CA ALA A 296 7.66 -14.76 -22.40
C ALA A 296 6.58 -13.98 -23.15
N CYS A 297 6.98 -12.98 -23.94
CA CYS A 297 6.07 -12.23 -24.79
C CYS A 297 5.45 -13.14 -25.88
N ASP A 298 6.25 -13.98 -26.55
CA ASP A 298 5.73 -14.94 -27.54
C ASP A 298 4.80 -15.98 -26.92
N VAL A 299 5.12 -16.49 -25.73
CA VAL A 299 4.26 -17.42 -24.98
C VAL A 299 2.91 -16.77 -24.65
N ALA A 300 2.91 -15.54 -24.15
CA ALA A 300 1.70 -14.80 -23.83
C ALA A 300 0.86 -14.50 -25.09
N THR A 301 1.52 -14.16 -26.20
CA THR A 301 0.85 -13.97 -27.51
C THR A 301 0.21 -15.27 -27.99
N VAL A 302 0.90 -16.40 -27.96
CA VAL A 302 0.31 -17.70 -28.32
C VAL A 302 -0.85 -18.05 -27.38
N LYS A 303 -0.73 -17.74 -26.09
CA LYS A 303 -1.84 -17.96 -25.15
C LYS A 303 -3.09 -17.15 -25.53
N CYS A 304 -2.92 -15.94 -26.05
CA CYS A 304 -4.04 -15.11 -26.51
C CYS A 304 -4.77 -15.68 -27.76
N SER A 305 -4.15 -16.59 -28.52
CA SER A 305 -4.74 -17.19 -29.72
C SER A 305 -5.41 -18.56 -29.47
N GLN A 306 -5.54 -18.97 -28.20
CA GLN A 306 -6.15 -20.25 -27.81
C GLN A 306 -6.92 -20.16 -26.49
N HIS A 307 -7.72 -21.18 -26.18
CA HIS A 307 -8.35 -21.34 -24.87
C HIS A 307 -7.46 -22.10 -23.90
N GLY A 308 -7.39 -21.63 -22.65
CA GLY A 308 -6.66 -22.30 -21.58
C GLY A 308 -5.14 -22.29 -21.73
N PHE A 309 -4.47 -22.99 -20.81
CA PHE A 309 -3.02 -22.85 -20.58
C PHE A 309 -2.14 -23.92 -21.22
N LYS A 310 -2.72 -24.90 -21.94
CA LYS A 310 -1.93 -25.96 -22.57
C LYS A 310 -1.24 -25.44 -23.82
N LEU A 311 0.08 -25.30 -23.78
CA LEU A 311 0.87 -24.72 -24.87
C LEU A 311 1.07 -25.70 -26.05
N PRO A 312 1.14 -25.22 -27.30
CA PRO A 312 1.41 -26.06 -28.48
C PRO A 312 2.78 -26.73 -28.39
N ALA A 313 2.84 -28.04 -28.69
CA ALA A 313 4.05 -28.85 -28.49
C ALA A 313 5.23 -28.41 -29.38
N ASP A 314 4.97 -27.98 -30.61
CA ASP A 314 5.96 -27.49 -31.57
C ASP A 314 6.60 -26.18 -31.09
N LYS A 315 5.79 -25.25 -30.55
CA LYS A 315 6.25 -24.00 -29.96
C LYS A 315 7.02 -24.25 -28.66
N LEU A 316 6.53 -25.15 -27.81
CA LEU A 316 7.13 -25.48 -26.54
C LEU A 316 8.57 -26.00 -26.68
N LEU A 317 8.83 -26.84 -27.69
CA LEU A 317 10.17 -27.34 -27.96
C LEU A 317 11.13 -26.21 -28.32
N ARG A 318 10.68 -25.28 -29.17
CA ARG A 318 11.47 -24.11 -29.57
C ARG A 318 11.78 -23.21 -28.39
N TRP A 319 10.79 -22.82 -27.60
CA TRP A 319 11.02 -21.97 -26.43
C TRP A 319 11.94 -22.62 -25.39
N LYS A 320 11.85 -23.93 -25.19
CA LYS A 320 12.81 -24.66 -24.34
C LYS A 320 14.23 -24.61 -24.87
N GLN A 321 14.41 -24.67 -26.18
CA GLN A 321 15.72 -24.52 -26.81
C GLN A 321 16.23 -23.09 -26.65
N ASP A 322 15.39 -22.08 -26.92
CA ASP A 322 15.74 -20.66 -26.77
C ASP A 322 16.18 -20.36 -25.32
N LEU A 323 15.47 -20.90 -24.32
CA LEU A 323 15.80 -20.76 -22.89
C LEU A 323 16.96 -21.65 -22.41
N GLN A 324 17.57 -22.45 -23.29
CA GLN A 324 18.78 -23.23 -23.01
C GLN A 324 20.03 -22.67 -23.70
N LEU A 325 19.90 -21.63 -24.53
CA LEU A 325 21.03 -20.97 -25.18
C LEU A 325 21.81 -20.12 -24.16
N SER A 326 23.08 -20.49 -23.91
CA SER A 326 24.04 -19.67 -23.16
C SER A 326 24.69 -18.62 -24.06
N GLU A 327 25.18 -17.51 -23.48
CA GLU A 327 25.72 -16.27 -24.10
C GLU A 327 26.78 -16.41 -25.23
N ASP A 328 27.21 -17.61 -25.62
CA ASP A 328 28.33 -17.81 -26.55
C ASP A 328 27.99 -17.62 -28.05
N GLN A 329 26.78 -17.21 -28.44
CA GLN A 329 26.39 -17.16 -29.86
C GLN A 329 25.91 -15.84 -30.48
N ASP A 330 25.67 -14.74 -29.76
CA ASP A 330 25.19 -13.49 -30.41
C ASP A 330 26.06 -12.26 -30.12
N ARG A 331 27.15 -12.13 -30.89
CA ARG A 331 27.72 -10.82 -31.25
C ARG A 331 27.39 -10.51 -32.70
N ASN A 332 26.15 -10.16 -33.00
CA ASN A 332 25.82 -9.37 -34.18
C ASN A 332 24.34 -8.95 -34.15
N GLU A 333 24.04 -7.85 -33.48
CA GLU A 333 22.97 -6.94 -33.91
C GLU A 333 23.17 -5.58 -33.22
N GLN A 334 23.43 -4.54 -34.03
CA GLN A 334 23.63 -3.16 -33.60
C GLN A 334 22.29 -2.58 -33.12
N ILE A 335 22.26 -2.02 -31.91
CA ILE A 335 21.12 -1.27 -31.37
C ILE A 335 21.50 0.21 -31.35
N ASP A 336 20.73 1.03 -32.06
CA ASP A 336 20.88 2.49 -32.10
C ASP A 336 20.43 3.13 -30.78
N VAL A 337 21.34 3.87 -30.14
CA VAL A 337 21.12 4.58 -28.88
C VAL A 337 20.77 6.05 -29.19
N VAL A 338 19.61 6.52 -28.72
CA VAL A 338 19.26 7.95 -28.75
C VAL A 338 19.28 8.48 -27.32
N ALA A 339 20.23 9.39 -27.04
CA ALA A 339 20.34 10.08 -25.75
C ALA A 339 19.53 11.39 -25.75
N ALA A 340 18.74 11.63 -24.70
CA ALA A 340 18.09 12.90 -24.45
C ALA A 340 18.62 13.55 -23.15
N SER A 341 18.84 14.86 -23.24
CA SER A 341 19.54 15.73 -22.30
C SER A 341 18.68 16.27 -21.15
N SER A 342 19.35 16.54 -20.03
CA SER A 342 18.92 17.21 -18.79
C SER A 342 18.08 18.48 -18.97
N ILE A 343 17.13 18.75 -18.06
CA ILE A 343 16.77 20.09 -17.54
C ILE A 343 16.01 20.01 -16.19
N ALA A 344 16.52 20.81 -15.23
CA ALA A 344 15.93 21.51 -14.07
C ALA A 344 15.00 20.82 -13.04
N SER A 345 15.44 20.91 -11.77
CA SER A 345 14.70 20.60 -10.55
C SER A 345 13.47 21.49 -10.34
N VAL A 346 12.31 20.88 -10.10
CA VAL A 346 11.07 21.57 -9.73
C VAL A 346 10.71 21.18 -8.29
N SER A 347 10.59 22.17 -7.42
CA SER A 347 10.10 22.02 -6.05
C SER A 347 8.60 21.69 -6.04
N HIS A 348 8.21 20.57 -5.43
CA HIS A 348 6.81 20.13 -5.34
C HIS A 348 6.02 20.89 -4.28
N ILE A 349 4.84 21.40 -4.66
CA ILE A 349 3.89 22.10 -3.77
C ILE A 349 2.83 21.09 -3.30
N VAL A 350 2.68 20.96 -1.98
CA VAL A 350 1.65 20.23 -1.23
C VAL A 350 0.50 21.19 -0.89
N ASN A 351 -0.72 20.88 -1.33
CA ASN A 351 -1.90 21.70 -1.01
C ASN A 351 -2.64 21.13 0.21
N SER A 352 -3.12 21.99 1.11
CA SER A 352 -3.92 21.59 2.27
C SER A 352 -5.27 21.02 1.81
N GLU A 353 -5.62 19.82 2.29
CA GLU A 353 -6.94 19.21 2.04
C GLU A 353 -8.11 20.03 2.63
N VAL A 354 -7.83 21.02 3.49
CA VAL A 354 -8.84 21.93 4.06
C VAL A 354 -9.45 22.83 2.99
N GLU A 355 -8.71 23.17 1.93
CA GLU A 355 -9.24 23.97 0.81
C GLU A 355 -10.32 23.22 0.00
N LEU A 356 -10.41 21.90 0.11
CA LEU A 356 -11.25 21.11 -0.78
C LEU A 356 -12.63 20.72 -0.25
N GLU A 357 -12.92 20.66 1.07
CA GLU A 357 -14.17 19.99 1.47
C GLU A 357 -14.68 20.14 2.93
N LEU A 358 -14.48 21.27 3.61
CA LEU A 358 -15.02 21.48 4.98
C LEU A 358 -15.99 22.68 5.06
N GLU A 359 -17.29 22.44 4.90
CA GLU A 359 -18.35 23.49 4.86
C GLU A 359 -18.43 24.42 6.10
N ARG A 360 -17.78 24.06 7.22
CA ARG A 360 -17.90 24.74 8.53
C ARG A 360 -16.64 25.47 9.00
N VAL A 361 -15.54 25.44 8.24
CA VAL A 361 -14.31 26.17 8.58
C VAL A 361 -14.31 27.47 7.79
N GLU A 362 -14.27 28.62 8.47
CA GLU A 362 -14.10 29.91 7.77
C GLU A 362 -12.61 30.11 7.47
N HIS A 363 -12.30 30.57 6.26
CA HIS A 363 -10.93 30.75 5.78
C HIS A 363 -10.75 32.17 5.26
N VAL A 364 -9.71 32.86 5.76
CA VAL A 364 -9.28 34.17 5.28
C VAL A 364 -7.84 34.06 4.79
N THR A 365 -7.65 34.29 3.50
CA THR A 365 -6.34 34.21 2.86
C THR A 365 -5.47 35.40 3.24
N GLY A 366 -4.23 35.14 3.70
CA GLY A 366 -3.24 36.17 4.00
C GLY A 366 -2.08 36.19 2.99
N THR A 367 -1.10 37.07 3.18
CA THR A 367 0.04 37.20 2.25
C THR A 367 1.06 36.08 2.35
N ASN A 368 1.26 35.50 3.56
CA ASN A 368 2.23 34.42 3.83
C ASN A 368 1.63 33.25 4.63
N THR A 369 0.52 33.46 5.32
CA THR A 369 -0.20 32.49 6.15
C THR A 369 -1.69 32.82 6.11
N ASP A 370 -2.52 31.81 6.24
CA ASP A 370 -3.96 31.92 6.25
C ASP A 370 -4.50 31.79 7.66
N VAL A 371 -5.67 32.39 7.89
CA VAL A 371 -6.38 32.30 9.16
C VAL A 371 -7.62 31.43 8.99
N PHE A 372 -7.73 30.40 9.82
CA PHE A 372 -8.83 29.46 9.86
C PHE A 372 -9.62 29.63 11.15
N THR A 373 -10.94 29.81 11.04
CA THR A 373 -11.88 29.75 12.16
C THR A 373 -12.48 28.34 12.20
N VAL A 374 -12.11 27.57 13.22
CA VAL A 374 -12.44 26.15 13.34
C VAL A 374 -13.42 25.90 14.48
N PRO A 375 -14.70 25.63 14.21
CA PRO A 375 -15.61 25.10 15.21
C PRO A 375 -15.37 23.59 15.42
N LEU A 376 -15.35 23.15 16.68
CA LEU A 376 -15.41 21.73 17.06
C LEU A 376 -16.85 21.22 16.93
N LEU A 377 -16.99 19.96 16.55
CA LEU A 377 -18.29 19.30 16.55
C LEU A 377 -18.74 19.00 17.99
N PRO A 378 -20.03 19.21 18.32
CA PRO A 378 -20.54 19.01 19.67
C PRO A 378 -20.64 17.53 20.07
N THR A 379 -20.62 16.61 19.10
CA THR A 379 -20.74 15.17 19.34
C THR A 379 -20.07 14.42 18.19
N ILE A 380 -19.22 13.45 18.55
CA ILE A 380 -18.71 12.43 17.63
C ILE A 380 -19.75 11.33 17.55
N VAL A 381 -20.15 10.95 16.33
CA VAL A 381 -21.12 9.87 16.10
C VAL A 381 -20.37 8.69 15.52
N GLU A 382 -20.54 7.51 16.11
CA GLU A 382 -20.07 6.27 15.52
C GLU A 382 -21.17 5.71 14.60
N ASP A 383 -20.79 5.13 13.46
CA ASP A 383 -21.72 4.36 12.66
C ASP A 383 -21.90 2.93 13.21
N THR A 384 -22.55 2.06 12.43
CA THR A 384 -22.89 0.71 12.86
C THR A 384 -21.70 -0.25 12.97
N ASP A 385 -20.55 0.06 12.36
CA ASP A 385 -19.33 -0.74 12.46
C ASP A 385 -18.32 -0.19 13.46
N GLY A 386 -18.62 0.96 14.07
CA GLY A 386 -17.80 1.61 15.08
C GLY A 386 -16.91 2.72 14.53
N ASP A 387 -17.01 3.03 13.23
CA ASP A 387 -16.27 4.11 12.61
C ASP A 387 -16.82 5.49 13.02
N ILE A 388 -15.91 6.40 13.33
CA ILE A 388 -16.26 7.79 13.68
C ILE A 388 -16.73 8.53 12.42
N ILE A 389 -18.01 8.87 12.39
CA ILE A 389 -18.61 9.76 11.39
C ILE A 389 -18.19 11.20 11.69
N VAL A 390 -17.42 11.79 10.78
CA VAL A 390 -17.09 13.22 10.77
C VAL A 390 -17.99 13.93 9.75
N PRO A 391 -19.14 14.52 10.14
CA PRO A 391 -20.16 15.08 9.24
C PRO A 391 -19.75 16.39 8.53
N ARG A 392 -18.45 16.63 8.33
CA ARG A 392 -17.93 17.84 7.67
C ARG A 392 -18.06 17.81 6.14
N ARG A 393 -18.56 16.69 5.57
CA ARG A 393 -18.87 16.50 4.13
C ARG A 393 -20.31 15.99 3.96
N GLN A 394 -21.11 16.59 3.07
CA GLN A 394 -22.37 15.97 2.66
C GLN A 394 -22.09 14.77 1.74
N ALA A 395 -22.66 13.62 2.05
CA ALA A 395 -22.80 12.55 1.05
C ALA A 395 -23.65 13.09 -0.11
N ASN A 396 -23.09 13.10 -1.32
CA ASN A 396 -23.73 13.60 -2.54
C ASN A 396 -25.06 12.86 -2.82
N LYS A 397 -26.16 13.32 -2.22
CA LYS A 397 -27.51 12.91 -2.59
C LYS A 397 -27.92 13.69 -3.82
N ARG A 398 -27.81 13.05 -4.99
CA ARG A 398 -28.60 13.43 -6.16
C ARG A 398 -30.08 13.38 -5.79
N ARG A 399 -30.74 14.53 -5.55
CA ARG A 399 -32.07 14.85 -6.12
C ARG A 399 -32.65 16.23 -5.72
N LYS A 400 -33.06 16.93 -6.79
CA LYS A 400 -34.26 17.75 -7.01
C LYS A 400 -34.59 18.88 -6.01
N CYS A 401 -34.47 20.09 -6.56
CA CYS A 401 -35.05 21.35 -6.12
C CYS A 401 -36.49 21.23 -5.57
N ALA A 402 -36.68 21.67 -4.32
CA ALA A 402 -37.97 22.09 -3.78
C ALA A 402 -37.76 23.16 -2.69
N ARG A 403 -38.69 24.10 -2.67
CA ARG A 403 -38.68 25.44 -2.04
C ARG A 403 -38.60 25.45 -0.49
N LEU A 404 -37.95 26.50 0.03
CA LEU A 404 -37.86 26.94 1.42
C LEU A 404 -39.22 27.18 2.13
N VAL A 405 -39.30 26.84 3.42
CA VAL A 405 -40.09 27.54 4.47
C VAL A 405 -39.37 27.41 5.83
N PRO A 406 -39.17 28.48 6.62
CA PRO A 406 -38.57 28.40 7.96
C PRO A 406 -39.61 28.33 9.08
N ALA A 407 -39.30 27.63 10.18
CA ALA A 407 -40.11 27.60 11.40
C ALA A 407 -39.22 27.63 12.68
N PRO A 408 -39.75 28.10 13.83
CA PRO A 408 -39.02 28.98 14.74
C PRO A 408 -38.42 28.31 15.99
N ALA A 409 -37.56 29.08 16.65
CA ALA A 409 -36.82 28.79 17.87
C ALA A 409 -37.69 28.36 19.07
N LYS A 410 -37.16 27.43 19.87
CA LYS A 410 -37.55 27.24 21.26
C LYS A 410 -36.32 27.11 22.16
N ILE A 411 -36.30 27.99 23.15
CA ILE A 411 -35.38 28.03 24.28
C ILE A 411 -36.00 27.20 25.41
N SER A 412 -35.22 26.38 26.11
CA SER A 412 -35.54 25.99 27.49
C SER A 412 -34.30 25.88 28.38
N ALA A 413 -34.43 26.51 29.56
CA ALA A 413 -33.51 26.81 30.64
C ALA A 413 -32.77 25.64 31.35
N ALA A 414 -31.48 25.90 31.64
CA ALA A 414 -30.68 25.84 32.91
C ALA A 414 -31.05 24.84 34.05
N LEU A 415 -30.13 24.16 34.77
CA LEU A 415 -28.98 24.53 35.66
C LEU A 415 -28.24 23.20 36.12
N PRO A 416 -27.12 23.15 36.92
CA PRO A 416 -26.26 24.18 37.52
C PRO A 416 -24.72 24.02 37.30
N GLU A 417 -24.01 25.03 37.79
CA GLU A 417 -22.61 25.42 37.62
C GLU A 417 -21.54 24.46 38.17
N HIS A 418 -20.54 24.17 37.34
CA HIS A 418 -19.15 24.00 37.78
C HIS A 418 -18.25 24.92 36.95
N ALA A 419 -17.85 26.02 37.58
CA ALA A 419 -16.70 26.90 37.31
C ALA A 419 -16.05 26.85 35.91
N ASN A 420 -16.42 27.84 35.10
CA ASN A 420 -15.78 28.37 33.88
C ASN A 420 -14.31 27.96 33.62
N ARG A 421 -14.13 26.99 32.72
CA ARG A 421 -13.08 27.04 31.68
C ARG A 421 -13.81 27.30 30.35
N GLY A 422 -13.40 28.32 29.61
CA GLY A 422 -14.19 28.93 28.52
C GLY A 422 -14.82 27.93 27.54
N THR A 423 -16.10 28.15 27.25
CA THR A 423 -17.00 27.35 26.39
C THR A 423 -16.81 27.59 24.89
N ASP A 424 -15.72 28.24 24.48
CA ASP A 424 -15.46 28.48 23.06
C ASP A 424 -15.06 27.18 22.38
N THR A 425 -16.02 26.60 21.67
CA THR A 425 -15.82 25.49 20.73
C THR A 425 -15.21 25.97 19.42
N THR A 426 -14.80 27.23 19.31
CA THR A 426 -14.28 27.85 18.09
C THR A 426 -12.84 28.30 18.31
N PHE A 427 -11.94 27.91 17.41
CA PHE A 427 -10.51 28.16 17.49
C PHE A 427 -10.02 28.95 16.26
N ILE A 428 -9.13 29.91 16.47
CA ILE A 428 -8.56 30.75 15.41
C ILE A 428 -7.11 30.34 15.18
N LEU A 429 -6.84 29.68 14.06
CA LEU A 429 -5.55 29.10 13.74
C LEU A 429 -4.91 29.80 12.55
N GLU A 430 -3.63 30.14 12.66
CA GLU A 430 -2.79 30.51 11.54
C GLU A 430 -2.10 29.24 11.01
N ALA A 431 -2.27 28.98 9.72
CA ALA A 431 -1.64 27.86 9.02
C ALA A 431 -1.42 28.24 7.55
N ARG A 432 -0.58 27.50 6.83
CA ARG A 432 -0.39 27.68 5.38
C ARG A 432 -1.39 26.80 4.62
N SER A 433 -2.09 27.36 3.63
CA SER A 433 -2.90 26.60 2.67
C SER A 433 -2.06 25.74 1.74
N ARG A 434 -0.80 26.13 1.47
CA ARG A 434 0.12 25.40 0.61
C ARG A 434 1.51 25.40 1.19
N THR A 435 2.13 24.25 1.21
CA THR A 435 3.50 24.07 1.69
C THR A 435 4.25 23.16 0.75
N THR A 436 5.52 23.01 0.99
CA THR A 436 6.36 21.95 0.45
C THR A 436 6.51 20.87 1.54
N TRP A 437 7.12 19.73 1.24
CA TRP A 437 7.33 18.66 2.23
C TRP A 437 8.07 19.16 3.48
N ASP A 438 9.09 19.98 3.30
CA ASP A 438 9.89 20.62 4.36
C ASP A 438 9.11 21.64 5.19
N THR A 439 7.90 22.03 4.76
CA THR A 439 7.05 22.98 5.48
C THR A 439 5.67 22.43 5.83
N ALA A 440 5.44 21.12 5.66
CA ALA A 440 4.16 20.43 5.93
C ALA A 440 3.63 20.63 7.36
N GLY A 441 4.53 20.74 8.35
CA GLY A 441 4.16 21.04 9.75
C GLY A 441 3.53 22.43 9.96
N SER A 442 3.53 23.30 8.95
CA SER A 442 2.83 24.59 8.98
C SER A 442 1.40 24.55 8.41
N GLN A 443 0.91 23.38 7.99
CA GLN A 443 -0.45 23.18 7.46
C GLN A 443 -1.43 22.71 8.55
N LEU A 444 -2.72 22.96 8.29
CA LEU A 444 -3.81 22.38 9.07
C LEU A 444 -4.26 21.07 8.39
N TRP A 445 -4.17 19.97 9.13
CA TRP A 445 -4.40 18.61 8.68
C TRP A 445 -5.71 18.02 9.19
N ARG A 446 -6.31 17.08 8.44
CA ARG A 446 -7.61 16.47 8.78
C ARG A 446 -7.56 15.63 10.06
N ALA A 447 -6.51 14.84 10.24
CA ALA A 447 -6.34 14.04 11.46
C ALA A 447 -6.27 14.91 12.73
N ALA A 448 -5.77 16.15 12.63
CA ALA A 448 -5.76 17.09 13.75
C ALA A 448 -7.18 17.49 14.19
N PHE A 449 -8.15 17.59 13.28
CA PHE A 449 -9.55 17.85 13.65
C PHE A 449 -10.18 16.66 14.37
N LEU A 450 -9.97 15.44 13.86
CA LEU A 450 -10.52 14.24 14.46
C LEU A 450 -9.94 14.02 15.87
N LEU A 451 -8.62 14.17 16.04
CA LEU A 451 -7.98 14.07 17.34
C LEU A 451 -8.48 15.16 18.31
N ALA A 452 -8.59 16.41 17.85
CA ALA A 452 -9.10 17.51 18.65
C ALA A 452 -10.55 17.27 19.11
N GLU A 453 -11.43 16.82 18.22
CA GLU A 453 -12.81 16.48 18.55
C GLU A 453 -12.86 15.32 19.55
N TYR A 454 -12.03 14.29 19.36
CA TYR A 454 -11.95 13.15 20.27
C TYR A 454 -11.56 13.60 21.68
N ILE A 455 -10.49 14.38 21.79
CA ILE A 455 -10.02 14.97 23.04
C ILE A 455 -11.14 15.75 23.73
N TYR A 456 -11.83 16.62 22.98
CA TYR A 456 -12.92 17.45 23.51
C TYR A 456 -14.12 16.61 23.98
N SER A 457 -14.43 15.52 23.28
CA SER A 457 -15.53 14.61 23.61
C SER A 457 -15.25 13.68 24.81
N ALA A 458 -13.99 13.54 25.21
CA ALA A 458 -13.53 12.60 26.23
C ALA A 458 -12.96 13.29 27.49
N PRO A 459 -13.68 14.23 28.15
CA PRO A 459 -13.13 14.99 29.28
C PRO A 459 -12.72 14.12 30.46
N LYS A 460 -13.36 12.97 30.67
CA LYS A 460 -12.99 12.02 31.74
C LYS A 460 -11.59 11.43 31.54
N THR A 461 -11.17 11.26 30.28
CA THR A 461 -9.87 10.69 29.93
C THR A 461 -8.75 11.71 30.10
N PHE A 462 -8.99 12.95 29.66
CA PHE A 462 -7.95 13.99 29.58
C PHE A 462 -7.91 14.93 30.80
N ALA A 463 -8.98 15.00 31.61
CA ALA A 463 -9.01 15.88 32.77
C ALA A 463 -7.88 15.58 33.77
N GLY A 464 -7.12 16.62 34.12
CA GLY A 464 -6.05 16.54 35.12
C GLY A 464 -4.77 15.83 34.65
N GLN A 465 -4.72 15.35 33.40
CA GLN A 465 -3.56 14.64 32.86
C GLN A 465 -2.45 15.59 32.44
N THR A 466 -1.22 15.07 32.41
CA THR A 466 -0.08 15.70 31.72
C THR A 466 0.07 15.02 30.37
N VAL A 467 -0.01 15.82 29.30
CA VAL A 467 -0.02 15.35 27.92
C VAL A 467 1.21 15.83 27.19
N LEU A 468 1.78 14.97 26.35
CA LEU A 468 2.83 15.34 25.39
C LEU A 468 2.34 15.03 23.97
N GLU A 469 2.31 16.04 23.12
CA GLU A 469 2.05 15.88 21.69
C GLU A 469 3.38 15.77 20.94
N LEU A 470 3.52 14.72 20.14
CA LEU A 470 4.64 14.52 19.22
C LEU A 470 4.26 15.02 17.84
N GLY A 471 5.07 15.91 17.26
CA GLY A 471 4.84 16.44 15.91
C GLY A 471 3.63 17.37 15.88
N CYS A 472 3.58 18.35 16.78
CA CYS A 472 2.38 19.17 16.98
C CYS A 472 2.06 20.09 15.79
N GLY A 473 3.01 20.33 14.86
CA GLY A 473 2.81 21.17 13.69
C GLY A 473 2.35 22.58 14.08
N ILE A 474 1.11 22.92 13.74
CA ILE A 474 0.49 24.22 14.08
C ILE A 474 -0.10 24.29 15.50
N GLY A 475 -0.11 23.17 16.22
CA GLY A 475 -0.49 23.06 17.64
C GLY A 475 -1.99 22.90 17.92
N PHE A 476 -2.80 22.55 16.92
CA PHE A 476 -4.27 22.54 17.10
C PHE A 476 -4.74 21.55 18.17
N ALA A 477 -4.32 20.28 18.09
CA ALA A 477 -4.75 19.28 19.06
C ALA A 477 -4.22 19.60 20.48
N SER A 478 -2.97 20.08 20.61
CA SER A 478 -2.45 20.61 21.89
C SER A 478 -3.28 21.76 22.47
N ILE A 479 -3.71 22.73 21.65
CA ILE A 479 -4.55 23.85 22.09
C ILE A 479 -5.93 23.36 22.59
N VAL A 480 -6.49 22.33 21.98
CA VAL A 480 -7.74 21.73 22.44
C VAL A 480 -7.52 20.93 23.71
N ALA A 481 -6.44 20.14 23.79
CA ALA A 481 -6.06 19.37 24.97
C ALA A 481 -5.85 20.26 26.20
N SER A 482 -5.23 21.43 26.06
CA SER A 482 -4.92 22.32 27.18
C SER A 482 -6.15 22.84 27.91
N ARG A 483 -7.34 22.79 27.30
CA ARG A 483 -8.62 23.11 27.95
C ARG A 483 -8.96 22.14 29.08
N LEU A 484 -8.68 20.87 28.86
CA LEU A 484 -9.09 19.75 29.73
C LEU A 484 -7.95 19.31 30.64
N CYS A 485 -6.74 19.25 30.09
CA CYS A 485 -5.56 18.72 30.76
C CYS A 485 -5.06 19.66 31.86
N ARG A 486 -4.17 19.14 32.71
CA ARG A 486 -3.43 19.94 33.68
C ARG A 486 -2.31 20.72 32.99
N CYS A 487 -1.53 20.03 32.16
CA CYS A 487 -0.39 20.58 31.43
C CYS A 487 -0.24 19.86 30.09
N VAL A 488 0.07 20.59 29.02
CA VAL A 488 0.29 20.06 27.66
C VAL A 488 1.64 20.52 27.11
N TYR A 489 2.47 19.57 26.70
CA TYR A 489 3.70 19.80 25.97
C TYR A 489 3.46 19.64 24.48
N ALA A 490 3.42 20.75 23.74
CA ALA A 490 3.35 20.73 22.28
C ALA A 490 4.79 20.62 21.74
N THR A 491 5.16 19.47 21.15
CA THR A 491 6.54 19.23 20.75
C THR A 491 6.69 18.96 19.26
N ASP A 492 7.78 19.48 18.69
CA ASP A 492 8.11 19.30 17.27
C ASP A 492 9.63 19.33 17.07
N SER A 493 10.10 18.63 16.04
CA SER A 493 11.49 18.66 15.58
C SER A 493 11.76 19.85 14.64
N ASP A 494 10.73 20.54 14.15
CA ASP A 494 10.86 21.80 13.42
C ASP A 494 10.56 23.02 14.31
N LYS A 495 11.56 23.90 14.46
CA LYS A 495 11.40 25.15 15.22
C LYS A 495 10.45 26.14 14.55
N ASN A 496 10.30 26.10 13.23
CA ASN A 496 9.39 27.00 12.52
C ASN A 496 7.93 26.62 12.81
N ALA A 497 7.61 25.34 12.84
CA ALA A 497 6.33 24.82 13.33
C ALA A 497 6.06 25.28 14.77
N LEU A 498 7.06 25.22 15.67
CA LEU A 498 6.90 25.71 17.05
C LEU A 498 6.68 27.22 17.18
N VAL A 499 7.29 28.03 16.31
CA VAL A 499 7.01 29.48 16.22
C VAL A 499 5.54 29.71 15.84
N LEU A 500 5.02 28.95 14.88
CA LEU A 500 3.62 29.04 14.46
C LEU A 500 2.67 28.53 15.55
N THR A 501 2.99 27.42 16.19
CA THR A 501 2.29 26.91 17.38
C THR A 501 2.22 27.98 18.47
N GLN A 502 3.33 28.65 18.78
CA GLN A 502 3.34 29.70 19.81
C GLN A 502 2.40 30.87 19.47
N LYS A 503 2.30 31.26 18.19
CA LYS A 503 1.32 32.27 17.73
C LYS A 503 -0.12 31.77 17.89
N ASN A 504 -0.40 30.52 17.52
CA ASN A 504 -1.73 29.93 17.64
C ASN A 504 -2.15 29.77 19.11
N VAL A 505 -1.22 29.40 19.99
CA VAL A 505 -1.41 29.38 21.44
C VAL A 505 -1.80 30.77 21.96
N ALA A 506 -1.08 31.82 21.55
CA ALA A 506 -1.38 33.19 21.97
C ALA A 506 -2.75 33.68 21.49
N ARG A 507 -3.27 33.16 20.37
CA ARG A 507 -4.61 33.51 19.85
C ARG A 507 -5.74 32.75 20.53
N ASN A 508 -5.49 31.56 21.06
CA ASN A 508 -6.49 30.66 21.64
C ASN A 508 -6.23 30.44 23.13
N LEU A 509 -5.85 31.48 23.86
CA LEU A 509 -5.22 31.43 25.18
C LEU A 509 -6.10 30.76 26.25
N HIS A 510 -5.93 29.46 26.45
CA HIS A 510 -6.65 28.68 27.46
C HIS A 510 -5.85 27.45 27.93
N GLY A 511 -5.56 27.37 29.23
CA GLY A 511 -4.83 26.24 29.83
C GLY A 511 -3.31 26.38 29.79
N ASP A 512 -2.61 25.43 30.42
CA ASP A 512 -1.14 25.39 30.46
C ASP A 512 -0.61 24.56 29.29
N ILE A 513 -0.06 25.27 28.29
CA ILE A 513 0.51 24.70 27.08
C ILE A 513 1.93 25.23 26.88
N ARG A 514 2.89 24.33 26.65
CA ARG A 514 4.32 24.63 26.64
C ARG A 514 4.94 24.09 25.34
N PRO A 515 5.14 24.94 24.33
CA PRO A 515 5.87 24.55 23.12
C PRO A 515 7.33 24.24 23.45
N ARG A 516 7.82 23.05 23.06
CA ARG A 516 9.20 22.60 23.29
C ARG A 516 9.78 21.91 22.06
N PHE A 517 11.05 22.18 21.80
CA PHE A 517 11.78 21.50 20.73
C PHE A 517 12.10 20.07 21.15
N LEU A 518 11.72 19.09 20.33
CA LEU A 518 12.02 17.69 20.58
C LEU A 518 12.68 17.10 19.34
N ASP A 519 13.98 16.84 19.45
CA ASP A 519 14.74 16.12 18.43
C ASP A 519 14.53 14.61 18.61
N TRP A 520 13.85 14.00 17.66
CA TRP A 520 13.51 12.58 17.71
C TRP A 520 14.72 11.66 17.52
N ASP A 521 15.79 12.13 16.89
CA ASP A 521 16.98 11.31 16.68
C ASP A 521 17.90 11.31 17.92
N ASN A 522 17.83 12.38 18.72
CA ASN A 522 18.63 12.53 19.94
C ASN A 522 18.36 11.41 20.96
N SER A 523 19.42 10.67 21.31
CA SER A 523 19.35 9.56 22.27
C SER A 523 18.92 9.97 23.68
N SER A 524 19.14 11.23 24.05
CA SER A 524 18.75 11.77 25.36
C SER A 524 17.32 12.32 25.37
N LEU A 525 16.71 12.49 24.17
CA LEU A 525 15.42 13.14 23.87
C LEU A 525 15.27 14.56 24.43
N ILE A 526 15.33 14.70 25.74
CA ILE A 526 15.10 15.92 26.52
C ILE A 526 16.41 16.31 27.22
N SER A 527 17.17 17.21 26.59
CA SER A 527 18.36 17.85 27.18
C SER A 527 17.97 19.15 27.88
N ILE A 528 18.27 19.28 29.19
CA ILE A 528 17.95 20.48 29.97
C ILE A 528 18.99 21.57 29.69
N ALA A 529 18.51 22.75 29.28
CA ALA A 529 19.38 23.91 29.11
C ALA A 529 19.83 24.48 30.46
N GLY A 530 21.09 24.88 30.56
CA GLY A 530 21.60 25.63 31.71
C GLY A 530 20.93 27.01 31.81
N GLU A 531 20.64 27.45 33.05
CA GLU A 531 19.79 28.61 33.38
C GLU A 531 20.20 29.94 32.73
N ALA A 532 21.43 30.07 32.21
CA ALA A 532 21.97 31.31 31.64
C ALA A 532 21.84 31.46 30.11
N SER A 533 21.32 30.44 29.38
CA SER A 533 21.30 30.45 27.90
C SER A 533 20.22 29.51 27.32
N ALA A 534 19.00 29.51 27.86
CA ALA A 534 17.93 28.70 27.29
C ALA A 534 17.54 29.23 25.90
N ALA A 535 17.92 28.49 24.84
CA ALA A 535 17.48 28.75 23.48
C ALA A 535 15.94 28.72 23.40
N GLN A 536 15.37 29.39 22.40
CA GLN A 536 13.91 29.36 22.17
C GLN A 536 13.41 27.90 22.08
N PHE A 537 12.38 27.58 22.87
CA PHE A 537 11.79 26.24 23.04
C PHE A 537 12.66 25.18 23.75
N ALA A 538 13.76 25.57 24.40
CA ALA A 538 14.57 24.65 25.18
C ALA A 538 13.82 24.11 26.42
N TRP A 539 14.14 22.87 26.78
CA TRP A 539 13.66 22.25 28.01
C TRP A 539 14.36 22.83 29.23
N ILE A 540 13.59 23.18 30.26
CA ILE A 540 14.11 23.68 31.54
C ILE A 540 13.87 22.67 32.67
N SER A 541 14.54 22.88 33.81
CA SER A 541 14.49 21.97 34.97
C SER A 541 13.07 21.71 35.46
N THR A 542 12.19 22.72 35.44
CA THR A 542 10.79 22.58 35.81
C THR A 542 10.00 21.71 34.84
N ASP A 543 10.37 21.68 33.55
CA ASP A 543 9.69 20.82 32.59
C ASP A 543 9.97 19.34 32.84
N ARG A 544 11.21 19.02 33.22
CA ARG A 544 11.59 17.65 33.58
C ARG A 544 10.76 17.13 34.75
N ALA A 545 10.60 17.95 35.78
CA ALA A 545 9.80 17.61 36.95
C ALA A 545 8.33 17.38 36.57
N GLU A 546 7.77 18.24 35.73
CA GLU A 546 6.38 18.12 35.27
C GLU A 546 6.14 16.84 34.44
N LEU A 547 7.13 16.44 33.62
CA LEU A 547 7.06 15.23 32.80
C LEU A 547 7.13 13.93 33.61
N GLU A 548 7.54 13.94 34.88
CA GLU A 548 7.44 12.74 35.74
C GLU A 548 5.98 12.28 35.93
N ASP A 549 5.02 13.17 35.70
CA ASP A 549 3.59 12.89 35.72
C ASP A 549 2.99 12.67 34.32
N LEU A 550 3.82 12.53 33.28
CA LEU A 550 3.36 12.26 31.91
C LEU A 550 2.49 11.00 31.88
N THR A 551 1.27 11.16 31.40
CA THR A 551 0.21 10.14 31.46
C THR A 551 -0.37 9.82 30.10
N ILE A 552 -0.35 10.77 29.15
CA ILE A 552 -0.86 10.58 27.80
C ILE A 552 0.14 11.13 26.78
N ILE A 553 0.37 10.36 25.71
CA ILE A 553 1.06 10.82 24.51
C ILE A 553 0.04 10.88 23.37
N ILE A 554 0.01 12.00 22.64
CA ILE A 554 -0.84 12.17 21.46
C ILE A 554 -0.01 12.50 20.22
N ALA A 555 -0.53 12.21 19.03
CA ALA A 555 0.06 12.63 17.76
C ALA A 555 -1.02 12.64 16.68
N SER A 556 -1.04 13.67 15.82
CA SER A 556 -1.92 13.71 14.64
C SER A 556 -1.16 14.10 13.38
N ASP A 557 -1.28 13.29 12.34
CA ASP A 557 -0.68 13.50 11.02
C ASP A 557 0.84 13.78 11.11
N VAL A 558 1.59 12.80 11.58
CA VAL A 558 3.03 12.95 11.90
C VAL A 558 3.93 12.21 10.90
N PHE A 559 3.33 11.50 9.93
CA PHE A 559 4.03 10.62 9.01
C PHE A 559 4.11 11.24 7.61
N TYR A 560 5.30 11.70 7.25
CA TYR A 560 5.53 12.35 5.95
C TYR A 560 6.57 11.60 5.09
N ASP A 561 7.44 10.83 5.73
CA ASP A 561 8.47 10.00 5.08
C ASP A 561 8.96 8.88 6.03
N ASP A 562 9.70 7.92 5.50
CA ASP A 562 10.15 6.73 6.24
C ASP A 562 11.19 7.07 7.34
N ALA A 563 12.01 8.11 7.13
CA ALA A 563 13.02 8.52 8.11
C ALA A 563 12.37 9.22 9.31
N SER A 564 11.46 10.16 9.07
CA SER A 564 10.69 10.83 10.13
C SER A 564 9.80 9.84 10.89
N THR A 565 9.20 8.86 10.21
CA THR A 565 8.42 7.79 10.84
C THR A 565 9.27 6.92 11.77
N LEU A 566 10.46 6.50 11.34
CA LEU A 566 11.36 5.72 12.18
C LEU A 566 11.90 6.51 13.37
N GLN A 567 12.22 7.79 13.16
CA GLN A 567 12.63 8.71 14.23
C GLN A 567 11.49 8.88 15.24
N PHE A 568 10.27 9.13 14.78
CA PHE A 568 9.07 9.23 15.59
C PHE A 568 8.85 7.98 16.44
N LEU A 569 8.86 6.78 15.83
CA LEU A 569 8.64 5.52 16.55
C LEU A 569 9.74 5.24 17.59
N ARG A 570 11.00 5.59 17.27
CA ARG A 570 12.10 5.51 18.23
C ARG A 570 11.89 6.49 19.39
N ALA A 571 11.49 7.72 19.11
CA ALA A 571 11.21 8.73 20.12
C ALA A 571 10.02 8.32 21.01
N LEU A 572 8.92 7.86 20.43
CA LEU A 572 7.76 7.34 21.14
C LEU A 572 8.14 6.17 22.05
N ARG A 573 8.85 5.17 21.53
CA ARG A 573 9.32 4.03 22.33
C ARG A 573 10.20 4.47 23.50
N ARG A 574 11.15 5.38 23.25
CA ARG A 574 12.04 5.91 24.29
C ARG A 574 11.25 6.69 25.35
N LEU A 575 10.28 7.52 24.96
CA LEU A 575 9.40 8.24 25.90
C LEU A 575 8.56 7.30 26.74
N MET A 576 7.97 6.27 26.14
CA MET A 576 7.19 5.26 26.88
C MET A 576 8.04 4.45 27.86
N LEU A 577 9.29 4.15 27.50
CA LEU A 577 10.23 3.48 28.40
C LEU A 577 10.71 4.39 29.54
N GLN A 578 11.00 5.65 29.24
CA GLN A 578 11.47 6.64 30.22
C GLN A 578 10.37 7.07 31.19
N TYR A 579 9.15 7.21 30.70
CA TYR A 579 7.97 7.65 31.45
C TYR A 579 6.92 6.54 31.45
N ASN A 580 7.21 5.45 32.16
CA ASN A 580 6.37 4.26 32.26
C ASN A 580 4.95 4.48 32.84
N ARG A 581 4.63 5.71 33.25
CA ARG A 581 3.30 6.15 33.70
C ARG A 581 2.40 6.59 32.55
N ALA A 582 2.92 6.77 31.34
CA ALA A 582 2.13 7.02 30.15
C ALA A 582 1.28 5.77 29.84
N LYS A 583 -0.03 5.84 30.14
CA LYS A 583 -0.97 4.71 30.03
C LYS A 583 -1.87 4.78 28.79
N GLY A 584 -1.88 5.92 28.09
CA GLY A 584 -2.64 6.12 26.86
C GLY A 584 -1.77 6.72 25.76
N SER A 585 -1.82 6.12 24.58
CA SER A 585 -1.22 6.65 23.36
C SER A 585 -2.31 6.77 22.30
N TYR A 586 -2.60 8.00 21.85
CA TYR A 586 -3.62 8.27 20.84
C TYR A 586 -2.93 8.80 19.59
N LEU A 587 -2.92 7.99 18.54
CA LEU A 587 -2.25 8.28 17.27
C LEU A 587 -3.30 8.26 16.15
N LEU A 588 -3.41 9.36 15.43
CA LEU A 588 -4.29 9.50 14.27
C LEU A 588 -3.45 9.92 13.07
N SER A 589 -3.48 9.14 12.00
CA SER A 589 -2.85 9.46 10.72
C SER A 589 -3.90 9.78 9.68
#